data_AF-A0A5C6C0L4-F1
#
_entry.id   AF-A0A5C6C0L4-F1
#
_cell.length_a   1.000
_cell.length_b   1.000
_cell.length_c   1.000
_cell.angle_alpha   90.00
_cell.angle_beta   90.00
_cell.angle_gamma   90.00
#
_symmetry.space_group_name_H-M   'P 1'
#
loop_
_entity.id
_entity.type
_entity.pdbx_description
1 polymer ?
#
loop_
_entity_poly.entity_id
_entity_poly.type
_entity_poly.pdbx_seq_one_letter_code
_entity_poly.pdbx_strand_id
1 'polypeptide(L)'
;MTFVTSTVLSDFGIQSSMEDVLNEHLGDRTNIHVAVGVDVGKAIVTRLGVHGQRITMCFGRESTEAERLQRISVAKQIRISAEVYDELDDDDLRDEFTKSGKAYVATGLTFGKLDDKQEESAAKADLLRAEARDGRVLVTTKASEATERGVATKPWSKAGVSKNPANTDKELKSE
;
A
#
# COMPACT_ATOMS: atom_id res chain seq x y z
N MET A 1 3.68 4.27 11.61
CA MET A 1 3.69 3.57 10.31
C MET A 1 5.00 3.89 9.61
N THR A 2 5.93 2.94 9.62
CA THR A 2 7.21 3.05 8.91
C THR A 2 7.04 2.97 7.39
N PHE A 3 8.06 3.45 6.66
CA PHE A 3 8.13 3.31 5.20
C PHE A 3 8.04 1.85 4.75
N VAL A 4 8.60 0.93 5.54
CA VAL A 4 8.56 -0.52 5.25
C VAL A 4 7.15 -1.08 5.34
N THR A 5 6.40 -0.79 6.41
CA THR A 5 5.00 -1.21 6.51
C THR A 5 4.17 -0.69 5.32
N SER A 6 4.39 0.55 4.89
CA SER A 6 3.67 1.11 3.74
C SER A 6 3.99 0.42 2.41
N THR A 7 5.23 -0.06 2.25
CA THR A 7 5.66 -0.81 1.06
C THR A 7 4.98 -2.17 1.02
N VAL A 8 5.00 -2.90 2.14
CA VAL A 8 4.33 -4.21 2.25
C VAL A 8 2.82 -4.09 2.03
N LEU A 9 2.16 -3.05 2.55
CA LEU A 9 0.74 -2.80 2.26
C LEU A 9 0.47 -2.52 0.78
N SER A 10 1.38 -1.81 0.11
CA SER A 10 1.26 -1.55 -1.33
C SER A 10 1.32 -2.85 -2.14
N ASP A 11 2.13 -3.83 -1.70
CA ASP A 11 2.22 -5.14 -2.33
C ASP A 11 0.94 -5.97 -2.18
N PHE A 12 0.21 -5.84 -1.06
CA PHE A 12 -1.15 -6.38 -0.95
C PHE A 12 -2.12 -5.70 -1.88
N GLY A 13 -1.95 -4.40 -2.12
CA GLY A 13 -2.73 -3.69 -3.13
C GLY A 13 -2.51 -4.22 -4.54
N ILE A 14 -1.27 -4.58 -4.88
CA ILE A 14 -0.97 -5.25 -6.16
C ILE A 14 -1.63 -6.62 -6.22
N GLN A 15 -1.54 -7.43 -5.16
CA GLN A 15 -2.20 -8.73 -5.12
C GLN A 15 -3.72 -8.61 -5.22
N SER A 16 -4.35 -7.74 -4.43
CA SER A 16 -5.79 -7.51 -4.46
C SER A 16 -6.26 -6.99 -5.83
N SER A 17 -5.52 -6.06 -6.44
CA SER A 17 -5.83 -5.60 -7.80
C SER A 17 -5.79 -6.74 -8.82
N MET A 18 -4.82 -7.66 -8.69
CA MET A 18 -4.73 -8.80 -9.58
C MET A 18 -5.87 -9.80 -9.35
N GLU A 19 -6.06 -10.22 -8.11
CA GLU A 19 -6.98 -11.31 -7.74
C GLU A 19 -8.44 -10.87 -7.81
N ASP A 20 -8.76 -9.67 -7.35
CA ASP A 20 -10.14 -9.22 -7.15
C ASP A 20 -10.67 -8.40 -8.34
N VAL A 21 -9.79 -7.75 -9.12
CA VAL A 21 -10.20 -6.84 -10.22
C VAL A 21 -9.78 -7.35 -11.58
N LEU A 22 -8.47 -7.54 -11.80
CA LEU A 22 -7.95 -7.83 -13.13
C LEU A 22 -8.37 -9.21 -13.62
N ASN A 23 -8.38 -10.22 -12.75
CA ASN A 23 -8.78 -11.57 -13.14
C ASN A 23 -10.25 -11.66 -13.60
N GLU A 24 -11.14 -10.77 -13.12
CA GLU A 24 -12.53 -10.68 -13.63
C GLU A 24 -12.58 -10.18 -15.08
N HIS A 25 -11.66 -9.29 -15.46
CA HIS A 25 -11.66 -8.61 -16.76
C HIS A 25 -10.76 -9.27 -17.80
N LEU A 26 -9.92 -10.24 -17.41
CA LEU A 26 -8.94 -10.87 -18.28
C LEU A 26 -9.47 -12.08 -19.07
N GLY A 27 -10.78 -12.35 -19.00
CA GLY A 27 -11.57 -13.19 -19.92
C GLY A 27 -10.99 -14.58 -20.20
N ASP A 28 -10.07 -14.64 -21.16
CA ASP A 28 -9.48 -15.87 -21.71
C ASP A 28 -8.26 -16.38 -20.91
N ARG A 29 -7.69 -15.55 -20.03
CA ARG A 29 -6.53 -15.93 -19.21
C ARG A 29 -6.95 -16.22 -17.79
N THR A 30 -7.30 -17.46 -17.53
CA THR A 30 -7.54 -17.95 -16.17
C THR A 30 -6.20 -18.12 -15.44
N ASN A 31 -6.16 -17.74 -14.15
CA ASN A 31 -5.03 -17.95 -13.23
C ASN A 31 -3.77 -17.10 -13.49
N ILE A 32 -3.94 -15.82 -13.84
CA ILE A 32 -2.81 -14.88 -13.72
C ILE A 32 -2.70 -14.47 -12.25
N HIS A 33 -1.53 -14.70 -11.69
CA HIS A 33 -1.22 -14.42 -10.30
C HIS A 33 0.10 -13.68 -10.21
N VAL A 34 0.22 -12.79 -9.23
CA VAL A 34 1.46 -12.05 -8.98
C VAL A 34 2.25 -12.73 -7.87
N ALA A 35 3.56 -12.82 -8.07
CA ALA A 35 4.54 -13.12 -7.04
C ALA A 35 5.37 -11.86 -6.80
N VAL A 36 5.51 -11.47 -5.54
CA VAL A 36 6.23 -10.25 -5.13
C VAL A 36 7.41 -10.62 -4.24
N GLY A 37 8.54 -9.95 -4.45
CA GLY A 37 9.73 -10.03 -3.60
C GLY A 37 10.10 -8.64 -3.12
N VAL A 38 10.33 -8.50 -1.82
CA VAL A 38 10.62 -7.21 -1.18
C VAL A 38 11.87 -7.33 -0.34
N ASP A 39 12.76 -6.35 -0.49
CA ASP A 39 13.95 -6.20 0.34
C ASP A 39 14.18 -4.72 0.66
N VAL A 40 14.92 -4.44 1.71
CA VAL A 40 15.24 -3.08 2.18
C VAL A 40 16.74 -2.91 2.37
N GLY A 41 17.25 -1.77 1.91
CA GLY A 41 18.63 -1.35 2.17
C GLY A 41 19.10 -0.30 1.19
N LYS A 42 20.41 -0.29 0.90
CA LYS A 42 21.06 0.83 0.20
C LYS A 42 21.20 0.55 -1.29
N ALA A 43 20.58 1.39 -2.11
CA ALA A 43 20.71 1.31 -3.55
C ALA A 43 21.23 2.61 -4.18
N ILE A 44 21.89 2.46 -5.33
CA ILE A 44 22.30 3.56 -6.20
C ILE A 44 21.21 3.77 -7.24
N VAL A 45 20.66 4.98 -7.29
CA VAL A 45 19.69 5.39 -8.30
C VAL A 45 20.38 6.30 -9.31
N THR A 46 20.32 5.95 -10.59
CA THR A 46 20.96 6.72 -11.66
C THR A 46 20.09 6.77 -12.92
N ARG A 47 20.41 7.70 -13.82
CA ARG A 47 19.78 7.83 -15.14
C ARG A 47 20.80 7.48 -16.21
N LEU A 48 20.63 6.32 -16.84
CA LEU A 48 21.52 5.83 -17.90
C LEU A 48 20.91 6.10 -19.27
N GLY A 49 21.75 6.28 -20.29
CA GLY A 49 21.35 6.48 -21.67
C GLY A 49 21.71 7.84 -22.25
N VAL A 50 21.38 8.03 -23.53
CA VAL A 50 21.65 9.27 -24.28
C VAL A 50 20.68 10.38 -23.85
N HIS A 51 21.08 11.64 -24.01
CA HIS A 51 20.19 12.78 -23.76
C HIS A 51 18.87 12.61 -24.56
N GLY A 52 17.73 12.82 -23.90
CA GLY A 52 16.40 12.57 -24.48
C GLY A 52 15.91 11.11 -24.41
N GLN A 53 16.77 10.14 -24.11
CA GLN A 53 16.45 8.71 -24.00
C GLN A 53 17.06 8.10 -22.73
N ARG A 54 16.89 8.77 -21.59
CA ARG A 54 17.41 8.30 -20.31
C ARG A 54 16.40 7.43 -19.59
N ILE A 55 16.85 6.29 -19.08
CA ILE A 55 16.07 5.40 -18.23
C ILE A 55 16.60 5.51 -16.80
N THR A 56 15.70 5.72 -15.84
CA THR A 56 16.04 5.66 -14.42
C THR A 56 16.17 4.20 -14.01
N MET A 57 17.29 3.85 -13.39
CA MET A 57 17.57 2.51 -12.92
C MET A 57 18.05 2.56 -11.48
N CYS A 58 17.71 1.52 -10.73
CA CYS A 58 18.13 1.29 -9.36
C CYS A 58 19.02 0.05 -9.35
N PHE A 59 20.20 0.14 -8.74
CA PHE A 59 21.12 -0.98 -8.59
C PHE A 59 21.62 -1.05 -7.16
N GLY A 60 21.68 -2.25 -6.61
CA GLY A 60 22.11 -2.51 -5.24
C GLY A 60 21.96 -4.00 -4.96
N ARG A 61 22.59 -4.47 -3.88
CA ARG A 61 22.45 -5.88 -3.46
C ARG A 61 20.98 -6.19 -3.22
N GLU A 62 20.27 -5.25 -2.63
CA GLU A 62 18.88 -5.33 -2.19
C GLU A 62 17.92 -5.38 -3.40
N SER A 63 18.25 -4.70 -4.50
CA SER A 63 17.47 -4.84 -5.74
C SER A 63 17.59 -6.26 -6.32
N THR A 64 18.79 -6.85 -6.29
CA THR A 64 19.01 -8.23 -6.74
C THR A 64 18.40 -9.25 -5.78
N GLU A 65 18.44 -8.98 -4.48
CA GLU A 65 17.79 -9.83 -3.47
C GLU A 65 16.27 -9.78 -3.58
N ALA A 66 15.65 -8.62 -3.76
CA ALA A 66 14.21 -8.49 -4.01
C ALA A 66 13.79 -9.29 -5.27
N GLU A 67 14.55 -9.18 -6.36
CA GLU A 67 14.34 -10.00 -7.56
C GLU A 67 14.50 -11.50 -7.26
N ARG A 68 15.54 -11.88 -6.50
CA ARG A 68 15.78 -13.28 -6.12
C ARG A 68 14.60 -13.80 -5.29
N LEU A 69 14.11 -13.03 -4.31
CA LEU A 69 12.95 -13.38 -3.48
C LEU A 69 11.69 -13.53 -4.32
N GLN A 70 11.47 -12.63 -5.28
CA GLN A 70 10.35 -12.72 -6.24
C GLN A 70 10.43 -13.99 -7.08
N ARG A 71 11.62 -14.31 -7.61
CA ARG A 71 11.84 -15.46 -8.51
C ARG A 71 11.59 -16.81 -7.84
N ILE A 72 11.87 -16.91 -6.54
CA ILE A 72 11.64 -18.15 -5.77
C ILE A 72 10.25 -18.21 -5.12
N SER A 73 9.44 -17.17 -5.30
CA SER A 73 8.04 -17.13 -4.88
C SER A 73 7.15 -17.73 -5.96
N VAL A 74 6.06 -18.36 -5.52
CA VAL A 74 5.02 -18.87 -6.43
C VAL A 74 3.84 -17.90 -6.51
N ALA A 75 2.87 -18.22 -7.35
CA ALA A 75 1.62 -17.49 -7.49
C ALA A 75 1.02 -17.09 -6.14
N LYS A 76 0.56 -15.83 -6.03
CA LYS A 76 -0.08 -15.26 -4.83
C LYS A 76 0.84 -15.14 -3.62
N GLN A 77 2.16 -15.25 -3.78
CA GLN A 77 3.09 -15.07 -2.66
C GLN A 77 3.71 -13.68 -2.64
N ILE A 78 3.80 -13.12 -1.44
CA ILE A 78 4.70 -12.01 -1.12
C ILE A 78 5.80 -12.57 -0.24
N ARG A 79 7.05 -12.37 -0.65
CA ARG A 79 8.22 -12.80 0.10
C ARG A 79 9.07 -11.60 0.46
N ILE A 80 9.34 -11.46 1.74
CA ILE A 80 10.12 -10.35 2.29
C ILE A 80 11.41 -10.87 2.91
N SER A 81 12.45 -10.03 2.90
CA SER A 81 13.70 -10.32 3.61
C SER A 81 13.50 -10.29 5.13
N ALA A 82 14.49 -10.78 5.87
CA ALA A 82 14.41 -10.75 7.33
C ALA A 82 14.48 -9.31 7.85
N GLU A 83 15.29 -8.48 7.19
CA GLU A 83 15.43 -7.05 7.45
C GLU A 83 14.09 -6.32 7.28
N VAL A 84 13.33 -6.62 6.22
CA VAL A 84 11.97 -6.07 6.04
C VAL A 84 11.04 -6.55 7.15
N TYR A 85 11.07 -7.84 7.51
CA TYR A 85 10.21 -8.39 8.55
C TYR A 85 10.47 -7.79 9.93
N ASP A 86 11.74 -7.56 10.26
CA ASP A 86 12.16 -6.99 11.55
C ASP A 86 11.78 -5.50 11.68
N GLU A 87 11.55 -4.79 10.55
CA GLU A 87 11.11 -3.39 10.50
C GLU A 87 9.58 -3.22 10.42
N LEU A 88 8.80 -4.31 10.46
CA LEU A 88 7.34 -4.23 10.53
C LEU A 88 6.88 -3.83 11.94
N ASP A 89 6.14 -2.73 12.03
CA ASP A 89 5.57 -2.23 13.30
C ASP A 89 4.19 -2.82 13.63
N ASP A 90 3.59 -3.56 12.69
CA ASP A 90 2.21 -4.06 12.79
C ASP A 90 2.25 -5.58 13.05
N ASP A 91 1.84 -5.98 14.26
CA ASP A 91 1.87 -7.37 14.71
C ASP A 91 0.86 -8.25 13.95
N ASP A 92 -0.35 -7.75 13.69
CA ASP A 92 -1.36 -8.48 12.90
C ASP A 92 -0.82 -8.76 11.49
N LEU A 93 -0.10 -7.80 10.92
CA LEU A 93 0.58 -7.98 9.63
C LEU A 93 1.74 -8.98 9.71
N ARG A 94 2.58 -8.90 10.75
CA ARG A 94 3.72 -9.82 10.94
C ARG A 94 3.28 -11.27 11.09
N ASP A 95 2.14 -11.50 11.71
CA ASP A 95 1.60 -12.84 11.93
C ASP A 95 1.20 -13.57 10.63
N GLU A 96 0.98 -12.83 9.54
CA GLU A 96 0.73 -13.43 8.22
C GLU A 96 1.96 -14.03 7.56
N PHE A 97 3.15 -13.64 8.02
CA PHE A 97 4.41 -13.98 7.39
C PHE A 97 5.05 -15.18 8.07
N THR A 98 5.07 -16.30 7.36
CA THR A 98 5.72 -17.53 7.84
C THR A 98 7.18 -17.59 7.41
N LYS A 99 8.08 -17.92 8.34
CA LYS A 99 9.51 -18.06 8.05
C LYS A 99 9.77 -19.21 7.06
N SER A 100 10.48 -18.91 5.98
CA SER A 100 10.91 -19.86 4.94
C SER A 100 12.38 -19.67 4.63
N GLY A 101 13.23 -20.50 5.24
CA GLY A 101 14.69 -20.36 5.13
C GLY A 101 15.19 -19.05 5.76
N LYS A 102 15.71 -18.14 4.93
CA LYS A 102 16.23 -16.82 5.33
C LYS A 102 15.25 -15.67 5.11
N ALA A 103 14.04 -15.96 4.62
CA ALA A 103 13.03 -14.98 4.26
C ALA A 103 11.70 -15.32 4.94
N TYR A 104 10.72 -14.44 4.81
CA TYR A 104 9.36 -14.66 5.29
C TYR A 104 8.37 -14.59 4.12
N VAL A 105 7.34 -15.44 4.16
CA VAL A 105 6.39 -15.60 3.07
C VAL A 105 4.96 -15.49 3.59
N ALA A 106 4.18 -14.65 2.93
CA ALA A 106 2.74 -14.63 3.03
C ALA A 106 2.11 -15.15 1.73
N THR A 107 0.96 -15.84 1.83
CA THR A 107 0.29 -16.45 0.67
C THR A 107 -1.18 -16.04 0.60
N GLY A 108 -1.57 -15.50 -0.55
CA GLY A 108 -2.96 -15.17 -0.88
C GLY A 108 -3.54 -14.07 0.00
N LEU A 109 -2.74 -13.08 0.37
CA LEU A 109 -3.21 -11.92 1.12
C LEU A 109 -3.78 -10.87 0.17
N THR A 110 -5.00 -10.43 0.46
CA THR A 110 -5.66 -9.30 -0.19
C THR A 110 -6.08 -8.29 0.87
N PHE A 111 -6.39 -7.05 0.48
CA PHE A 111 -6.87 -6.06 1.44
C PHE A 111 -8.11 -6.53 2.19
N GLY A 112 -9.05 -7.20 1.52
CA GLY A 112 -10.24 -7.75 2.19
C GLY A 112 -9.88 -8.71 3.33
N LYS A 113 -8.90 -9.60 3.12
CA LYS A 113 -8.46 -10.53 4.18
C LYS A 113 -7.73 -9.84 5.33
N LEU A 114 -7.01 -8.76 5.04
CA LEU A 114 -6.34 -7.98 6.07
C LEU A 114 -7.36 -7.21 6.92
N ASP A 115 -8.33 -6.57 6.27
CA ASP A 115 -9.44 -5.87 6.94
C ASP A 115 -10.23 -6.86 7.82
N ASP A 116 -10.61 -8.03 7.29
CA ASP A 116 -11.32 -9.08 8.06
C ASP A 116 -10.56 -9.48 9.33
N LYS A 117 -9.22 -9.60 9.25
CA LYS A 117 -8.38 -9.94 10.41
C LYS A 117 -8.26 -8.81 11.40
N GLN A 118 -8.06 -7.58 10.94
CA GLN A 118 -8.04 -6.41 11.83
C GLN A 118 -9.37 -6.25 12.56
N GLU A 119 -10.49 -6.50 11.89
CA GLU A 119 -11.81 -6.53 12.51
C GLU A 119 -11.93 -7.66 13.54
N GLU A 120 -11.43 -8.86 13.25
CA GLU A 120 -11.43 -9.98 14.20
C GLU A 120 -10.55 -9.69 15.43
N SER A 121 -9.35 -9.14 15.24
CA SER A 121 -8.44 -8.72 16.31
C SER A 121 -9.07 -7.60 17.16
N ALA A 122 -9.71 -6.61 16.53
CA ALA A 122 -10.42 -5.54 17.23
C ALA A 122 -11.62 -6.07 18.03
N ALA A 123 -12.34 -7.06 17.50
CA ALA A 123 -13.44 -7.71 18.21
C ALA A 123 -12.94 -8.50 19.42
N LYS A 124 -11.84 -9.25 19.29
CA LYS A 124 -11.19 -9.98 20.40
C LYS A 124 -10.69 -9.03 21.49
N ALA A 125 -10.23 -7.84 21.12
CA ALA A 125 -9.75 -6.81 22.03
C ALA A 125 -10.88 -5.98 22.68
N ASP A 126 -12.16 -6.30 22.43
CA ASP A 126 -13.34 -5.53 22.86
C ASP A 126 -13.30 -4.05 22.39
N LEU A 127 -12.59 -3.80 21.28
CA LEU A 127 -12.52 -2.50 20.60
C LEU A 127 -13.66 -2.34 19.59
N LEU A 128 -14.23 -3.45 19.12
CA LEU A 128 -15.30 -3.52 18.13
C LEU A 128 -16.39 -4.47 18.63
N ARG A 129 -17.55 -3.94 19.04
CA ARG A 129 -18.63 -4.73 19.64
C ARG A 129 -20.00 -4.21 19.24
N ALA A 130 -20.91 -5.13 18.93
CA ALA A 130 -22.33 -4.84 18.77
C ALA A 130 -23.13 -5.55 19.86
N GLU A 131 -23.98 -4.82 20.58
CA GLU A 131 -24.89 -5.39 21.57
C GLU A 131 -26.33 -4.88 21.39
N ALA A 132 -27.32 -5.74 21.61
CA ALA A 132 -28.72 -5.36 21.58
C ALA A 132 -29.23 -5.11 23.01
N ARG A 133 -29.71 -3.90 23.29
CA ARG A 133 -30.37 -3.53 24.55
C ARG A 133 -31.67 -2.80 24.26
N ASP A 134 -32.76 -3.24 24.90
CA ASP A 134 -34.08 -2.59 24.85
C ASP A 134 -34.59 -2.30 23.42
N GLY A 135 -34.40 -3.26 22.50
CA GLY A 135 -34.81 -3.13 21.09
C GLY A 135 -33.92 -2.20 20.26
N ARG A 136 -32.75 -1.79 20.77
CA ARG A 136 -31.75 -0.98 20.08
C ARG A 136 -30.44 -1.72 19.95
N VAL A 137 -29.75 -1.54 18.82
CA VAL A 137 -28.40 -2.06 18.60
C VAL A 137 -27.40 -0.95 18.94
N LEU A 138 -26.55 -1.19 19.95
CA LEU A 138 -25.43 -0.36 20.31
C LEU A 138 -24.18 -0.91 19.62
N VAL A 139 -23.59 -0.13 18.72
CA VAL A 139 -22.31 -0.45 18.09
C VAL A 139 -21.23 0.40 18.76
N THR A 140 -20.29 -0.25 19.43
CA THR A 140 -19.12 0.38 20.03
C THR A 140 -17.93 0.18 19.11
N THR A 141 -17.39 1.27 18.61
CA THR A 141 -16.08 1.29 17.95
C THR A 141 -15.19 2.23 18.76
N LYS A 142 -14.18 1.68 19.43
CA LYS A 142 -13.06 2.51 19.88
C LYS A 142 -12.22 2.76 18.64
N ALA A 143 -12.35 3.96 18.07
CA ALA A 143 -11.41 4.38 17.04
C ALA A 143 -10.01 4.28 17.63
N SER A 144 -9.21 3.33 17.14
CA SER A 144 -7.76 3.48 17.08
C SER A 144 -7.51 4.90 16.55
N GLU A 145 -6.64 5.68 17.22
CA GLU A 145 -6.28 7.02 16.77
C GLU A 145 -6.13 6.98 15.27
N ALA A 146 -6.96 7.74 14.57
CA ALA A 146 -7.00 7.72 13.12
C ALA A 146 -5.58 7.99 12.64
N THR A 147 -4.88 6.94 12.20
CA THR A 147 -3.76 7.08 11.28
C THR A 147 -4.27 8.02 10.23
N GLU A 148 -3.70 9.23 10.15
CA GLU A 148 -4.11 10.24 9.19
C GLU A 148 -4.16 9.55 7.84
N ARG A 149 -5.36 9.18 7.38
CA ARG A 149 -5.56 8.67 6.04
C ARG A 149 -5.16 9.85 5.19
N GLY A 150 -3.93 9.78 4.65
CA GLY A 150 -3.38 10.80 3.79
C GLY A 150 -4.50 11.22 2.86
N VAL A 151 -4.89 12.50 2.96
CA VAL A 151 -5.99 13.06 2.19
C VAL A 151 -5.79 12.58 0.78
N ALA A 152 -6.73 11.78 0.28
CA ALA A 152 -6.71 11.30 -1.08
C ALA A 152 -6.88 12.50 -2.00
N THR A 153 -5.80 13.24 -2.24
CA THR A 153 -5.70 14.20 -3.32
C THR A 153 -5.70 13.34 -4.57
N LYS A 154 -6.89 13.14 -5.14
CA LYS A 154 -7.03 12.56 -6.48
C LYS A 154 -6.04 13.32 -7.38
N PRO A 155 -5.05 12.66 -7.99
CA PRO A 155 -4.01 13.35 -8.76
C PRO A 155 -4.56 14.05 -10.02
N TRP A 156 -5.84 13.85 -10.35
CA TRP A 156 -6.54 14.46 -11.47
C TRP A 156 -7.63 15.47 -11.10
N SER A 157 -7.85 15.81 -9.82
CA SER A 157 -8.77 16.91 -9.51
C SER A 157 -8.13 18.21 -9.97
N LYS A 158 -8.56 18.71 -11.14
CA LYS A 158 -8.21 20.03 -11.65
C LYS A 158 -8.45 21.05 -10.53
N ALA A 159 -7.38 21.53 -9.92
CA ALA A 159 -7.43 22.71 -9.08
C ALA A 159 -7.99 23.82 -9.98
N GLY A 160 -9.17 24.32 -9.60
CA GLY A 160 -9.85 25.39 -10.31
C GLY A 160 -8.89 26.56 -10.49
N VAL A 161 -8.69 26.95 -11.74
CA VAL A 161 -8.16 28.27 -12.08
C VAL A 161 -9.12 29.27 -11.46
N SER A 162 -8.71 29.86 -10.33
CA SER A 162 -9.39 31.00 -9.73
C SER A 162 -9.37 32.13 -10.76
N LYS A 163 -10.51 32.35 -11.41
CA LYS A 163 -10.79 33.60 -12.11
C LYS A 163 -11.08 34.62 -11.03
N ASN A 164 -10.14 35.55 -10.81
CA ASN A 164 -10.36 36.70 -9.95
C ASN A 164 -11.14 37.76 -10.75
N PRO A 165 -12.36 38.18 -10.37
CA PRO A 165 -13.02 39.32 -10.97
C PRO A 165 -12.79 40.58 -10.10
N ALA A 166 -12.53 41.68 -10.79
CA ALA A 166 -12.72 43.06 -10.35
C ALA A 166 -11.87 43.59 -9.18
N ASN A 167 -10.96 44.51 -9.51
CA ASN A 167 -10.95 45.78 -8.80
C ASN A 167 -10.78 46.92 -9.81
N THR A 168 -11.83 47.72 -9.93
CA THR A 168 -11.92 48.91 -10.75
C THR A 168 -11.53 50.13 -9.90
N ASP A 169 -10.87 51.08 -10.57
CA ASP A 169 -10.80 52.52 -10.26
C ASP A 169 -9.91 53.06 -9.13
N LYS A 170 -8.89 53.82 -9.59
CA LYS A 170 -8.45 55.19 -9.20
C LYS A 170 -6.96 55.30 -9.57
N GLU A 171 -6.41 56.36 -10.16
CA GLU A 171 -6.85 57.72 -10.44
C GLU A 171 -5.86 58.27 -11.49
N LEU A 172 -6.33 59.06 -12.45
CA LEU A 172 -5.48 59.89 -13.30
C LEU A 172 -4.77 60.94 -12.44
N LYS A 173 -3.45 61.08 -12.56
CA LYS A 173 -2.78 62.37 -12.46
C LYS A 173 -1.74 62.52 -13.56
N SER A 174 -2.00 63.54 -14.36
CA SER A 174 -1.13 64.23 -15.30
C SER A 174 0.15 64.73 -14.66
N GLU A 175 1.28 64.56 -15.34
CA GLU A 175 2.24 65.61 -15.72
C GLU A 175 3.21 65.05 -16.78
#